data_AF-A0A833AN58-F1
#
_entry.id   AF-A0A833AN58-F1
#
_cell.length_a   1.000
_cell.length_b   1.000
_cell.length_c   1.000
_cell.angle_alpha   90.00
_cell.angle_beta   90.00
_cell.angle_gamma   90.00
#
_symmetry.space_group_name_H-M   'P 1'
#
loop_
_entity.id
_entity.type
_entity.pdbx_description
1 polymer ?
#
loop_
_entity_poly.entity_id
_entity_poly.type
_entity_poly.pdbx_seq_one_letter_code
_entity_poly.pdbx_strand_id
1 'polypeptide(L)'
;MTDNAICSTEVVDYKKVKIVLNALPKDTDNRSMADLFKALSDPSRLRIVQALALAELCVCDLAAIMDISISAISHQLRLLRSLKLVKFRKSGKMVYYSLDDDHVRKITALTREHISEKQ
;
A
#
# COMPACT_ATOMS: atom_id res chain seq x y z
N MET A 1 42.41 -24.30 2.38
CA MET A 1 40.96 -24.35 2.69
C MET A 1 40.73 -23.30 3.78
N THR A 2 40.10 -22.15 3.57
CA THR A 2 39.27 -21.62 2.47
C THR A 2 39.63 -20.16 2.28
N ASP A 3 39.86 -19.77 1.02
CA ASP A 3 39.83 -18.39 0.55
C ASP A 3 38.53 -17.74 1.00
N ASN A 4 38.62 -16.59 1.66
CA ASN A 4 37.51 -15.66 1.75
C ASN A 4 38.00 -14.33 1.17
N ALA A 5 37.97 -14.25 -0.16
CA ALA A 5 38.26 -13.04 -0.91
C ALA A 5 37.14 -12.01 -0.65
N ILE A 6 37.24 -11.32 0.48
CA ILE A 6 36.41 -10.16 0.79
C ILE A 6 36.91 -9.04 -0.12
N CYS A 7 36.12 -8.71 -1.12
CA CYS A 7 36.38 -7.61 -2.05
C CYS A 7 36.51 -6.29 -1.27
N SER A 8 37.71 -5.73 -1.22
CA SER A 8 38.14 -4.55 -0.48
C SER A 8 38.00 -3.23 -1.27
N THR A 9 36.99 -3.11 -2.14
CA THR A 9 36.66 -1.81 -2.74
C THR A 9 35.74 -1.02 -1.84
N GLU A 10 36.34 -0.17 -1.00
CA GLU A 10 35.69 1.03 -0.46
C GLU A 10 35.14 1.84 -1.64
N VAL A 11 33.82 1.90 -1.78
CA VAL A 11 33.05 2.83 -2.64
C VAL A 11 33.70 3.21 -4.00
N VAL A 12 33.33 2.51 -5.08
CA VAL A 12 33.86 2.71 -6.44
C VAL A 12 33.66 4.15 -6.99
N ASP A 13 32.52 4.78 -6.69
CA ASP A 13 32.20 6.16 -7.10
C ASP A 13 31.73 6.96 -5.88
N TYR A 14 32.70 7.45 -5.10
CA TYR A 14 32.43 8.20 -3.88
C TYR A 14 31.55 9.43 -4.10
N LYS A 15 31.73 10.12 -5.23
CA LYS A 15 30.94 11.31 -5.55
C LYS A 15 29.48 10.95 -5.77
N LYS A 16 29.19 9.90 -6.55
CA LYS A 16 27.83 9.41 -6.77
C LYS A 16 27.20 8.90 -5.47
N VAL A 17 27.93 8.12 -4.67
CA VAL A 17 27.42 7.62 -3.39
C VAL A 17 27.09 8.76 -2.44
N LYS A 18 27.94 9.78 -2.34
CA LYS A 18 27.67 10.96 -1.49
C LYS A 18 26.42 11.72 -1.95
N ILE A 19 26.21 11.89 -3.26
CA ILE A 19 25.00 12.52 -3.81
C ILE A 19 23.75 11.71 -3.42
N VAL A 20 23.79 10.39 -3.59
CA VAL A 20 22.66 9.52 -3.27
C VAL A 20 22.38 9.51 -1.77
N LEU A 21 23.40 9.41 -0.91
CA LEU A 21 23.23 9.46 0.55
C LEU A 21 22.56 10.75 1.03
N ASN A 22 22.83 11.88 0.36
CA ASN A 22 22.19 13.16 0.68
C ASN A 22 20.74 13.26 0.16
N ALA A 23 20.38 12.48 -0.86
CA ALA A 23 19.07 12.51 -1.50
C ALA A 23 18.13 11.38 -1.04
N LEU A 24 18.67 10.32 -0.44
CA LEU A 24 17.90 9.16 0.02
C LEU A 24 16.86 9.60 1.07
N PRO A 25 15.61 9.08 0.98
CA PRO A 25 14.63 9.26 2.03
C PRO A 25 15.15 8.73 3.37
N LYS A 26 14.66 9.32 4.46
CA LYS A 26 15.01 8.85 5.80
C LYS A 26 14.50 7.43 6.00
N ASP A 27 15.19 6.65 6.82
CA ASP A 27 14.75 5.28 7.15
C ASP A 27 13.34 5.22 7.75
N THR A 28 12.89 6.28 8.42
CA THR A 28 11.51 6.41 8.91
C THR A 28 10.48 6.42 7.79
N ASP A 29 10.82 7.09 6.68
CA ASP A 29 9.95 7.23 5.52
C ASP A 29 9.90 5.88 4.79
N ASN A 30 11.06 5.22 4.61
CA ASN A 30 11.16 3.89 4.03
C ASN A 30 10.37 2.83 4.84
N ARG A 31 10.44 2.88 6.18
CA ARG A 31 9.63 2.00 7.04
C ARG A 31 8.14 2.24 6.86
N SER A 32 7.71 3.50 6.83
CA SER A 32 6.30 3.86 6.63
C SER A 32 5.79 3.40 5.25
N MET A 33 6.61 3.54 4.21
CA MET A 33 6.32 3.02 2.87
C MET A 33 6.20 1.50 2.87
N ALA A 34 7.12 0.80 3.54
CA ALA A 34 7.08 -0.66 3.65
C ALA A 34 5.82 -1.16 4.36
N ASP A 35 5.39 -0.49 5.43
CA ASP A 35 4.15 -0.83 6.14
C ASP A 35 2.92 -0.64 5.25
N LEU A 36 2.87 0.44 4.46
CA LEU A 36 1.82 0.67 3.47
C LEU A 36 1.81 -0.43 2.41
N PHE A 37 2.97 -0.76 1.82
CA PHE A 37 3.05 -1.81 0.81
C PHE A 37 2.73 -3.20 1.37
N LYS A 38 3.10 -3.49 2.61
CA LYS A 38 2.73 -4.74 3.30
C LYS A 38 1.21 -4.87 3.48
N ALA A 39 0.50 -3.77 3.69
CA ALA A 39 -0.94 -3.79 3.69
C ALA A 39 -1.52 -3.99 2.29
N LEU A 40 -0.93 -3.38 1.27
CA LEU A 40 -1.36 -3.53 -0.12
C LEU A 40 -0.87 -4.82 -0.79
N SER A 41 -0.02 -5.64 -0.17
CA SER A 41 0.47 -6.88 -0.78
C SER A 41 -0.51 -8.05 -0.69
N ASP A 42 -1.63 -7.89 0.01
CA ASP A 42 -2.68 -8.91 0.15
C ASP A 42 -3.78 -8.73 -0.90
N PRO A 43 -4.12 -9.78 -1.66
CA PRO A 43 -5.12 -9.68 -2.72
C PRO A 43 -6.52 -9.26 -2.23
N SER A 44 -6.94 -9.70 -1.04
CA SER A 44 -8.25 -9.36 -0.49
C SER A 44 -8.33 -7.88 -0.13
N ARG A 45 -7.25 -7.35 0.47
CA ARG A 45 -7.14 -5.92 0.78
C ARG A 45 -7.07 -5.07 -0.49
N LEU A 46 -6.30 -5.48 -1.49
CA LEU A 46 -6.28 -4.80 -2.79
C LEU A 46 -7.66 -4.77 -3.44
N ARG A 47 -8.42 -5.87 -3.37
CA ARG A 47 -9.77 -5.93 -3.93
C ARG A 47 -10.73 -4.95 -3.23
N ILE A 48 -10.62 -4.80 -1.91
CA ILE A 48 -11.37 -3.76 -1.15
C ILE A 48 -10.96 -2.35 -1.59
N VAL A 49 -9.66 -2.06 -1.66
CA VAL A 49 -9.16 -0.73 -2.07
C VAL A 49 -9.59 -0.41 -3.50
N GLN A 50 -9.53 -1.37 -4.42
CA GLN A 50 -9.99 -1.18 -5.80
C GLN A 50 -11.51 -0.96 -5.88
N ALA A 51 -12.32 -1.68 -5.09
CA ALA A 51 -13.76 -1.43 -5.03
C ALA A 51 -14.06 0.00 -4.53
N LEU A 52 -13.36 0.43 -3.48
CA LEU A 52 -13.49 1.79 -2.91
C LEU A 52 -12.91 2.89 -3.81
N ALA A 53 -12.03 2.54 -4.75
CA ALA A 53 -11.60 3.46 -5.80
C ALA A 53 -12.76 3.74 -6.77
N LEU A 54 -13.64 2.77 -7.03
CA LEU A 54 -14.75 2.94 -7.98
C LEU A 54 -15.95 3.67 -7.36
N ALA A 55 -16.27 3.39 -6.10
CA ALA A 55 -17.40 4.00 -5.41
C ALA A 55 -17.21 4.01 -3.89
N GLU A 56 -17.90 4.91 -3.19
CA GLU A 56 -18.07 4.77 -1.74
C GLU A 56 -19.07 3.63 -1.45
N LEU A 57 -18.76 2.80 -0.46
CA LEU A 57 -19.52 1.57 -0.19
C LEU A 57 -19.69 1.33 1.31
N CYS A 58 -20.81 0.76 1.73
CA CYS A 58 -20.97 0.33 3.11
C CYS A 58 -20.35 -1.04 3.36
N VAL A 59 -20.25 -1.45 4.62
CA VAL A 59 -19.69 -2.75 5.00
C VAL A 59 -20.47 -3.93 4.40
N CYS A 60 -21.79 -3.79 4.22
CA CYS A 60 -22.64 -4.82 3.64
C CYS A 60 -22.37 -4.98 2.14
N ASP A 61 -22.21 -3.86 1.41
CA ASP A 61 -21.89 -3.89 -0.02
C ASP A 61 -20.53 -4.55 -0.25
N LEU A 62 -19.53 -4.18 0.55
CA LEU A 62 -18.20 -4.78 0.49
C LEU A 62 -18.24 -6.28 0.81
N ALA A 63 -19.02 -6.70 1.81
CA ALA A 63 -19.22 -8.11 2.12
C ALA A 63 -19.83 -8.88 0.94
N ALA A 64 -20.83 -8.30 0.28
CA ALA A 64 -21.46 -8.90 -0.90
C ALA A 64 -20.49 -8.97 -2.11
N ILE A 65 -19.71 -7.93 -2.38
CA ILE A 65 -18.75 -7.90 -3.50
C ILE A 65 -17.60 -8.88 -3.30
N MET A 66 -17.15 -9.05 -2.05
CA MET A 66 -16.03 -9.93 -1.71
C MET A 66 -16.45 -11.37 -1.40
N ASP A 67 -17.75 -11.62 -1.26
CA ASP A 67 -18.34 -12.90 -0.86
C ASP A 67 -17.77 -13.46 0.46
N ILE A 68 -17.68 -12.58 1.48
CA ILE A 68 -17.21 -12.95 2.82
C ILE A 68 -18.06 -12.26 3.91
N SER A 69 -17.91 -12.68 5.15
CA SER A 69 -18.70 -12.12 6.26
C SER A 69 -18.42 -10.64 6.53
N ILE A 70 -19.44 -9.93 7.02
CA ILE A 70 -19.35 -8.53 7.48
C ILE A 70 -18.27 -8.36 8.56
N SER A 71 -18.10 -9.35 9.43
CA SER A 71 -17.06 -9.35 10.47
C SER A 71 -15.66 -9.36 9.86
N ALA A 72 -15.43 -10.20 8.85
CA ALA A 72 -14.16 -10.27 8.13
C ALA A 72 -13.85 -8.94 7.42
N ILE A 73 -14.83 -8.35 6.71
CA ILE A 73 -14.65 -7.03 6.08
C ILE A 73 -14.35 -5.95 7.13
N SER A 74 -15.08 -5.94 8.24
CA SER A 74 -14.87 -4.97 9.32
C SER A 74 -13.45 -5.05 9.90
N HIS A 75 -12.89 -6.25 10.01
CA HIS A 75 -11.52 -6.46 10.44
C HIS A 75 -10.51 -5.87 9.43
N GLN A 76 -10.67 -6.16 8.14
CA GLN A 76 -9.82 -5.61 7.07
C GLN A 76 -9.90 -4.08 7.02
N LEU A 77 -11.12 -3.50 7.09
CA LEU A 77 -11.33 -2.05 7.10
C LEU A 77 -10.69 -1.36 8.30
N ARG A 78 -10.62 -2.02 9.47
CA ARG A 78 -9.94 -1.48 10.64
C ARG A 78 -8.44 -1.32 10.41
N LEU A 79 -7.80 -2.34 9.83
CA LEU A 79 -6.38 -2.30 9.46
C LEU A 79 -6.11 -1.26 8.37
N LEU A 80 -6.92 -1.23 7.31
CA LEU A 80 -6.78 -0.24 6.23
C LEU A 80 -6.95 1.19 6.76
N ARG A 81 -7.85 1.41 7.72
CA ARG A 81 -8.02 2.70 8.40
C ARG A 81 -6.83 3.10 9.25
N SER A 82 -6.26 2.17 10.03
CA SER A 82 -5.09 2.49 10.87
C SER A 82 -3.87 2.90 10.04
N LEU A 83 -3.83 2.49 8.77
CA LEU A 83 -2.79 2.84 7.81
C LEU A 83 -3.18 4.01 6.89
N LYS A 84 -4.29 4.70 7.16
CA LYS A 84 -4.80 5.83 6.37
C LYS A 84 -4.99 5.50 4.88
N LEU A 85 -5.39 4.27 4.57
CA LEU A 85 -5.73 3.86 3.20
C LEU A 85 -7.20 4.12 2.87
N VAL A 86 -8.05 4.08 3.88
CA VAL A 86 -9.49 4.31 3.75
C VAL A 86 -9.99 5.18 4.90
N LYS A 87 -11.04 5.94 4.63
CA LYS A 87 -11.79 6.71 5.60
C LYS A 87 -13.26 6.29 5.61
N PHE A 88 -14.02 6.84 6.54
CA PHE A 88 -15.45 6.57 6.62
C PHE A 88 -16.24 7.85 6.93
N ARG A 89 -17.50 7.84 6.54
CA ARG A 89 -18.50 8.84 6.95
C ARG A 89 -19.78 8.14 7.40
N LYS A 90 -20.53 8.79 8.28
CA LYS A 90 -21.86 8.32 8.70
C LYS A 90 -22.92 8.99 7.85
N SER A 91 -23.95 8.24 7.46
CA SER A 91 -25.15 8.76 6.80
C SER A 91 -26.36 8.07 7.41
N GLY A 92 -27.08 8.77 8.29
CA GLY A 92 -28.10 8.17 9.13
C GLY A 92 -27.52 7.05 10.01
N LYS A 93 -28.10 5.85 9.90
CA LYS A 93 -27.64 4.65 10.62
C LYS A 93 -26.50 3.90 9.91
N MET A 94 -26.14 4.31 8.69
CA MET A 94 -25.18 3.60 7.85
C MET A 94 -23.79 4.23 7.91
N VAL A 95 -22.76 3.40 7.73
CA VAL A 95 -21.36 3.82 7.63
C VAL A 95 -20.86 3.49 6.22
N TYR A 96 -20.40 4.51 5.51
CA TYR A 96 -19.84 4.39 4.16
C TYR A 96 -18.33 4.61 4.22
N TYR A 97 -17.60 3.80 3.47
CA TYR A 97 -16.16 3.84 3.33
C TYR A 97 -15.77 4.41 1.97
N SER A 98 -14.64 5.10 1.92
CA SER A 98 -14.00 5.59 0.70
C SER A 98 -12.48 5.58 0.88
N LEU A 99 -11.72 5.74 -0.20
CA LEU A 99 -10.27 5.95 -0.08
C LEU A 99 -9.97 7.21 0.75
N ASP A 100 -8.87 7.16 1.51
CA ASP A 100 -8.49 8.28 2.37
C ASP A 100 -8.21 9.55 1.54
N ASP A 101 -7.46 9.40 0.46
CA ASP A 101 -7.13 10.47 -0.49
C ASP A 101 -6.93 9.96 -1.93
N ASP A 102 -6.55 10.88 -2.82
CA ASP A 102 -6.27 10.61 -4.22
C ASP A 102 -4.91 9.91 -4.45
N HIS A 103 -3.97 9.97 -3.50
CA HIS A 103 -2.70 9.27 -3.62
C HIS A 103 -2.91 7.75 -3.56
N VAL A 104 -3.77 7.26 -2.66
CA VAL A 104 -4.11 5.82 -2.58
C VAL A 104 -4.69 5.32 -3.90
N ARG A 105 -5.57 6.12 -4.52
CA ARG A 105 -6.11 5.83 -5.85
C ARG A 105 -5.00 5.72 -6.90
N LYS A 106 -4.12 6.72 -6.96
CA LYS A 106 -3.00 6.75 -7.92
C LYS A 106 -2.05 5.57 -7.77
N ILE A 107 -1.72 5.16 -6.54
CA ILE A 107 -0.87 4.00 -6.28
C ILE A 107 -1.44 2.75 -6.96
N THR A 108 -2.72 2.44 -6.71
CA THR A 108 -3.35 1.24 -7.28
C THR A 108 -3.55 1.33 -8.80
N ALA A 109 -3.85 2.53 -9.32
CA ALA A 109 -4.02 2.75 -10.76
C ALA A 109 -2.70 2.58 -11.52
N LEU A 110 -1.62 3.25 -11.07
CA LEU A 110 -0.28 3.15 -11.67
C LEU A 110 0.27 1.73 -11.57
N THR A 111 0.04 1.05 -10.44
CA THR A 111 0.45 -0.35 -10.29
C THR A 111 -0.24 -1.26 -11.31
N ARG A 112 -1.55 -1.06 -11.53
CA ARG A 112 -2.30 -1.84 -12.52
C ARG A 112 -1.86 -1.54 -13.95
N GLU A 113 -1.62 -0.27 -14.26
CA GLU A 113 -1.08 0.16 -15.55
C GLU A 113 0.27 -0.51 -15.80
N HIS A 114 1.20 -0.44 -14.85
CA HIS A 114 2.52 -1.06 -14.95
C HIS A 114 2.46 -2.58 -15.14
N ILE A 115 1.56 -3.30 -14.46
CA ILE A 115 1.37 -4.75 -14.67
C ILE A 115 0.83 -5.04 -16.08
N SER A 116 0.09 -4.09 -16.67
CA SER A 116 -0.51 -4.22 -18.01
C SER A 116 0.41 -3.74 -19.13
N GLU A 117 1.51 -3.05 -18.80
CA GLU A 117 2.58 -2.76 -19.75
C GLU A 117 3.17 -4.10 -20.19
N LYS A 118 3.00 -4.43 -21.48
CA LYS A 118 3.69 -5.58 -22.07
C LYS A 118 5.20 -5.36 -21.86
N GLN A 119 5.85 -6.31 -21.18
CA GLN A 119 7.31 -6.44 -21.28
C GLN A 119 7.71 -6.69 -22.73
#